data_AF-A0A5C8K1S9-F1
#
_entry.id   AF-A0A5C8K1S9-F1
#
_cell.length_a   1.000
_cell.length_b   1.000
_cell.length_c   1.000
_cell.angle_alpha   90.00
_cell.angle_beta   90.00
_cell.angle_gamma   90.00
#
_symmetry.space_group_name_H-M   'P 1'
#
loop_
_entity.id
_entity.type
_entity.pdbx_description
1 polymer ?
#
loop_
_entity_poly.entity_id
_entity_poly.type
_entity_poly.pdbx_seq_one_letter_code
_entity_poly.pdbx_strand_id
1 'polypeptide(L)' 'MSENTKITNETYNYSIMQEEHQTASASSNISLDGSGNFNVSFNNPTAFFADGLSRDALHELLDLTLDQAEAKSKAMTN' A
#
# COMPACT_ATOMS: atom_id res chain seq x y z
N MET A 1 24.08 22.46 4.27
CA MET A 1 23.44 21.38 5.04
C MET A 1 22.57 20.63 4.06
N SER A 2 22.98 19.44 3.63
CA SER A 2 22.15 18.62 2.74
C SER A 2 21.20 17.85 3.62
N GLU A 3 19.94 18.28 3.67
CA GLU A 3 18.88 17.58 4.39
C GLU A 3 18.82 16.15 3.86
N ASN A 4 18.97 15.22 4.79
CA ASN A 4 18.96 13.80 4.52
C ASN A 4 17.49 13.42 4.25
N THR A 5 17.02 13.65 3.03
CA THR A 5 15.65 13.30 2.61
C THR A 5 15.50 11.79 2.68
N LYS A 6 15.09 11.29 3.85
CA LYS A 6 14.91 9.86 4.10
C LYS A 6 13.66 9.39 3.38
N ILE A 7 13.81 9.04 2.11
CA ILE A 7 12.77 8.40 1.34
C ILE A 7 12.65 6.97 1.86
N THR A 8 11.54 6.66 2.53
CA THR A 8 11.25 5.29 2.98
C THR A 8 10.31 4.66 1.98
N ASN A 9 10.80 3.69 1.20
CA ASN A 9 10.01 2.93 0.24
C ASN A 9 9.73 1.53 0.78
N GLU A 10 8.46 1.16 0.90
CA GLU A 10 8.05 -0.17 1.29
C GLU A 10 7.08 -0.76 0.28
N THR A 11 7.23 -2.05 0.02
CA THR A 11 6.36 -2.79 -0.89
C THR A 11 5.62 -3.84 -0.10
N TYR A 12 4.29 -3.79 -0.18
CA TYR A 12 3.40 -4.76 0.41
C TYR A 12 2.83 -5.63 -0.70
N ASN A 13 2.93 -6.95 -0.54
CA ASN A 13 2.42 -7.90 -1.51
C ASN A 13 1.20 -8.61 -0.93
N TYR A 14 0.16 -8.72 -1.74
CA TYR A 14 -1.13 -9.26 -1.34
C TYR A 14 -1.54 -10.35 -2.31
N SER A 15 -1.99 -11.46 -1.75
CA SER A 15 -2.57 -12.58 -2.50
C SER A 15 -4.07 -12.54 -2.30
N ILE A 16 -4.81 -12.32 -3.38
CA ILE A 16 -6.26 -12.28 -3.41
C ILE A 16 -6.72 -13.63 -3.96
N MET A 17 -7.47 -14.39 -3.18
CA MET A 17 -8.06 -15.63 -3.66
C MET A 17 -9.34 -15.30 -4.43
N GLN A 18 -9.37 -15.59 -5.72
CA GLN A 18 -10.58 -15.53 -6.54
C GLN A 18 -11.22 -16.92 -6.58
N GLU A 19 -12.54 -16.98 -6.79
CA GLU A 19 -13.24 -18.27 -6.95
C GLU A 19 -12.59 -19.10 -8.09
N GLU A 20 -12.43 -20.40 -7.86
CA GLU A 20 -11.79 -21.37 -8.77
C GLU A 20 -10.27 -21.25 -8.98
N HIS A 21 -9.49 -21.34 -7.89
CA HIS A 21 -8.02 -21.56 -7.90
C HIS A 21 -7.16 -20.43 -8.49
N GLN A 22 -7.74 -19.28 -8.83
CA GLN A 22 -6.96 -18.14 -9.31
C GLN A 22 -6.53 -17.25 -8.13
N THR A 23 -5.25 -17.32 -7.79
CA THR A 23 -4.64 -16.36 -6.88
C THR A 23 -4.19 -15.15 -7.70
N ALA A 24 -4.87 -14.02 -7.54
CA ALA A 24 -4.40 -12.77 -8.12
C ALA A 24 -3.46 -12.07 -7.14
N SER A 25 -2.34 -11.56 -7.65
CA SER A 25 -1.36 -10.84 -6.84
C SER A 25 -1.47 -9.34 -7.08
N ALA A 26 -1.59 -8.60 -6.00
CA ALA A 26 -1.50 -7.15 -6.01
C ALA A 26 -0.35 -6.70 -5.12
N SER A 27 0.22 -5.54 -5.41
CA SER A 27 1.17 -4.92 -4.49
C SER A 27 0.89 -3.44 -4.32
N SER A 28 1.17 -2.91 -3.14
CA SER A 28 1.20 -1.48 -2.90
C SER A 28 2.63 -1.04 -2.62
N ASN A 29 3.01 0.10 -3.16
CA ASN A 29 4.24 0.79 -2.80
C ASN A 29 3.88 2.02 -1.99
N ILE A 30 4.44 2.11 -0.79
CA ILE A 30 4.33 3.25 0.09
C ILE A 30 5.66 3.99 0.06
N SER A 31 5.62 5.28 -0.27
CA SER A 31 6.75 6.18 -0.15
C SER A 31 6.39 7.39 0.70
N LEU A 32 7.26 7.71 1.65
CA LEU A 32 7.21 8.93 2.45
C LEU A 32 8.46 9.73 2.14
N ASP A 33 8.28 10.95 1.64
CA ASP A 33 9.40 11.87 1.41
C ASP A 33 9.77 12.62 2.69
N GLY A 34 10.95 13.27 2.68
CA GLY A 34 11.42 14.08 3.81
C GLY A 34 10.62 15.37 4.03
N SER A 35 9.66 15.68 3.16
CA SER A 35 8.74 16.82 3.28
C SER A 35 7.39 16.41 3.86
N GLY A 36 7.21 15.13 4.23
CA GLY A 36 5.97 14.61 4.78
C GLY A 36 4.91 14.28 3.73
N ASN A 37 5.24 14.32 2.43
CA ASN A 37 4.31 13.87 1.40
C ASN A 37 4.27 12.34 1.38
N PHE A 38 3.06 11.82 1.41
CA PHE A 38 2.78 10.42 1.34
C PHE A 38 2.30 10.04 -0.06
N ASN A 39 2.97 9.07 -0.69
CA ASN A 39 2.57 8.56 -2.00
C ASN A 39 2.34 7.06 -1.91
N VAL A 40 1.13 6.66 -2.32
CA VAL A 40 0.70 5.27 -2.44
C VAL A 40 0.50 4.95 -3.90
N SER A 41 1.16 3.90 -4.37
CA SER A 41 0.98 3.37 -5.71
C SER A 41 0.54 1.92 -5.64
N PHE A 42 -0.56 1.58 -6.31
CA PHE A 42 -1.04 0.20 -6.43
C PHE A 42 -0.59 -0.39 -7.75
N ASN A 43 0.01 -1.57 -7.70
CA ASN A 43 0.38 -2.36 -8.85
C ASN A 43 -0.60 -3.52 -9.02
N ASN A 44 -1.09 -3.70 -10.24
CA ASN A 44 -2.17 -4.62 -10.58
C ASN A 44 -3.48 -4.43 -9.77
N PRO A 45 -4.05 -3.20 -9.70
CA PRO A 45 -5.30 -2.98 -8.98
C PRO A 45 -6.49 -3.72 -9.63
N THR A 46 -6.37 -4.11 -10.90
CA THR A 46 -7.33 -4.93 -11.64
C THR A 46 -7.58 -6.30 -11.01
N ALA A 47 -6.62 -6.83 -10.24
CA ALA A 47 -6.79 -8.02 -9.43
C ALA A 47 -7.95 -7.90 -8.41
N PHE A 48 -8.28 -6.68 -7.99
CA PHE A 48 -9.33 -6.39 -7.01
C PHE A 48 -10.73 -6.21 -7.62
N PHE A 49 -10.85 -6.13 -8.94
CA PHE A 49 -12.13 -5.82 -9.60
C PHE A 49 -12.73 -7.01 -10.34
N ALA A 50 -12.14 -8.21 -10.19
CA ALA A 50 -12.56 -9.41 -10.90
C ALA A 50 -13.86 -10.02 -10.32
N ASP A 51 -14.07 -9.93 -9.01
CA ASP A 51 -15.31 -10.33 -8.33
C ASP A 51 -15.65 -9.36 -7.18
N GLY A 52 -16.88 -9.39 -6.66
CA GLY A 52 -17.31 -8.50 -5.58
C GLY A 52 -16.54 -8.67 -4.27
N LEU A 53 -15.98 -9.86 -4.02
CA LEU A 53 -15.15 -10.19 -2.85
C LEU A 53 -13.76 -9.53 -2.93
N SER A 54 -13.22 -9.42 -4.14
CA SER A 54 -11.97 -8.76 -4.45
C SER A 54 -12.01 -7.26 -4.13
N ARG A 55 -13.20 -6.64 -4.16
CA ARG A 55 -13.39 -5.23 -3.79
C ARG A 55 -13.27 -5.01 -2.29
N ASP A 56 -13.84 -5.89 -1.47
CA ASP A 56 -13.72 -5.78 -0.01
C ASP A 56 -12.26 -5.98 0.42
N ALA A 57 -11.54 -6.90 -0.24
CA ALA A 57 -10.11 -7.07 -0.06
C ALA A 57 -9.31 -5.79 -0.42
N LEU A 58 -9.73 -5.03 -1.44
CA LEU A 58 -9.10 -3.73 -1.74
C LEU A 58 -9.34 -2.70 -0.64
N HIS A 59 -10.55 -2.64 -0.08
CA HIS A 59 -10.86 -1.70 1.00
C HIS A 59 -10.03 -2.01 2.25
N GLU A 60 -9.94 -3.27 2.66
CA GLU A 60 -9.12 -3.69 3.80
C GLU A 60 -7.63 -3.35 3.59
N LEU A 61 -7.16 -3.49 2.36
CA LEU A 61 -5.79 -3.24 1.98
C LEU A 61 -5.46 -1.76 1.90
N LEU A 62 -6.41 -0.93 1.44
CA LEU A 62 -6.32 0.53 1.52
C LEU A 62 -6.25 1.00 2.98
N ASP A 63 -7.11 0.48 3.85
CA ASP A 63 -7.14 0.83 5.28
C ASP A 63 -5.80 0.45 5.94
N LEU A 64 -5.30 -0.77 5.72
CA LEU A 64 -4.00 -1.21 6.24
C LEU A 64 -2.85 -0.32 5.75
N THR A 65 -2.87 0.05 4.47
CA THR A 65 -1.86 0.92 3.85
C THR A 65 -1.88 2.32 4.49
N LEU A 66 -3.07 2.85 4.78
CA LEU A 66 -3.27 4.14 5.47
C LEU A 66 -2.82 4.09 6.93
N ASP A 67 -3.11 3.02 7.66
CA ASP A 67 -2.66 2.86 9.05
C ASP A 67 -1.13 2.82 9.14
N GLN A 68 -0.49 2.09 8.22
CA GLN A 68 0.97 2.03 8.13
C GLN A 68 1.58 3.38 7.72
N ALA A 69 0.90 4.13 6.84
CA ALA A 69 1.26 5.50 6.50
C ALA A 69 1.33 6.39 7.74
N GLU A 70 0.27 6.37 8.53
CA GLU A 70 0.11 7.21 9.70
C GLU A 70 1.15 6.84 10.77
N ALA A 71 1.35 5.54 11.00
CA ALA A 71 2.38 5.05 11.91
C ALA A 71 3.79 5.53 11.53
N LYS A 72 4.13 5.52 10.24
CA LYS A 72 5.43 6.00 9.74
C LYS A 72 5.57 7.51 9.85
N SER A 73 4.54 8.26 9.48
CA SER A 73 4.53 9.72 9.61
C SER A 73 4.78 10.12 11.07
N LYS A 74 4.10 9.48 12.02
CA LYS A 74 4.33 9.68 13.46
C LYS A 74 5.76 9.33 13.87
N ALA A 75 6.32 8.22 13.36
CA ALA A 75 7.68 7.81 13.67
C ALA A 75 8.77 8.75 13.10
N MET A 76 8.49 9.52 12.06
CA MET A 76 9.41 10.54 11.52
C MET A 76 9.34 11.89 12.24
N THR A 77 8.29 12.13 13.02
CA THR A 77 8.06 13.42 13.70
C THR A 77 8.58 13.43 15.15
N ASN A 78 9.01 12.28 15.68
CA ASN A 78 9.68 12.12 16.99
C ASN A 78 11.21 12.04 16.83
#